data_AF-A0A6J4VJK5-F1
#
_entry.id   AF-A0A6J4VJK5-F1
#
_cell.length_a   1.000
_cell.length_b   1.000
_cell.length_c   1.000
_cell.angle_alpha   90.00
_cell.angle_beta   90.00
_cell.angle_gamma   90.00
#
_symmetry.space_group_name_H-M   'P 1'
#
loop_
_entity.id
_entity.type
_entity.pdbx_description
1 polymer ?
#
loop_
_entity_poly.entity_id
_entity_poly.type
_entity_poly.pdbx_seq_one_letter_code
_entity_poly.pdbx_strand_id
1 'polypeptide(L)'
;MILVVMWPGASVPEIDEVRRRAGDHGHQATVFSHGEHCHVLVGSDMTGEILEQLAALPGVAGFSRPGPSARPVTSNLRVAGIRPLVPPAILVERLPLPDDGAVAVHRARQELSRILRGEDDRLIVVVGPCSIHDADAALEYARRLSPLAEELAPDLRVVMRVYFEKPRTTVGWKGLVNDPHLDGSFAVNDGLHLARRFLLDVVALGLPAGCEFLDPITPQFIADAVSWGAIGARTTESQVHRNLTSGLSMPVGFKNGTGGDVQMAVDAMNAAAYPHQFMSVTEQGLAAIVVTRGNRDTHVILRGGRGGPNYDVDHVQRALAALRAGGRPPRVMIDASHGNSAKDYRRQPVVARAVAEQVTAGEPGIIGVMLESFLVDDRQDFSDPAELTFGQSITDACMGWEMTAPVLHELAAAVRARRATVGHLSRSAAASGGG
;
A
#
# COMPACT_ATOMS: atom_id res chain seq x y z
N MET A 1 14.93 15.69 -50.42
CA MET A 1 15.03 14.83 -51.62
C MET A 1 13.62 14.50 -52.07
N ILE A 2 13.40 14.33 -53.37
CA ILE A 2 12.08 14.01 -53.91
C ILE A 2 12.13 12.60 -54.49
N LEU A 3 11.11 11.81 -54.17
CA LEU A 3 10.88 10.49 -54.71
C LEU A 3 9.87 10.61 -55.84
N VAL A 4 10.27 10.28 -57.07
CA VAL A 4 9.30 10.01 -58.14
C VAL A 4 8.86 8.56 -57.98
N VAL A 5 7.56 8.35 -57.79
CA VAL A 5 6.95 7.02 -57.67
C VAL A 5 6.47 6.61 -59.04
N MET A 6 6.93 5.47 -59.54
CA MET A 6 6.46 4.90 -60.81
C MET A 6 5.24 4.00 -60.59
N TRP A 7 4.37 3.89 -61.60
CA TRP A 7 3.28 2.92 -61.62
C TRP A 7 3.84 1.48 -61.55
N PRO A 8 3.12 0.53 -60.91
CA PRO A 8 3.48 -0.88 -60.97
C PRO A 8 3.59 -1.35 -62.43
N GLY A 9 4.70 -2.00 -62.77
CA GLY A 9 4.96 -2.48 -64.13
C GLY A 9 5.50 -1.42 -65.12
N ALA A 10 5.87 -0.22 -64.65
CA ALA A 10 6.57 0.76 -65.48
C ALA A 10 7.82 0.14 -66.12
N SER A 11 7.95 0.32 -67.43
CA SER A 11 9.00 -0.26 -68.24
C SER A 11 10.35 0.42 -68.00
N VAL A 12 11.44 -0.29 -68.31
CA VAL A 12 12.81 0.26 -68.19
C VAL A 12 12.97 1.57 -68.98
N PRO A 13 12.45 1.71 -70.22
CA PRO A 13 12.49 2.99 -70.95
C PRO A 13 11.77 4.14 -70.25
N GLU A 14 10.64 3.89 -69.58
CA GLU A 14 9.90 4.93 -68.84
C GLU A 14 10.68 5.39 -67.60
N ILE A 15 11.31 4.46 -66.89
CA ILE A 15 12.19 4.76 -65.75
C ILE A 15 13.42 5.55 -66.20
N ASP A 16 14.04 5.16 -67.31
CA ASP A 16 15.22 5.86 -67.85
C ASP A 16 14.88 7.26 -68.39
N GLU A 17 13.67 7.49 -68.93
CA GLU A 17 13.23 8.82 -69.33
C GLU A 17 13.07 9.76 -68.14
N VAL A 18 12.54 9.28 -67.00
CA VAL A 18 12.49 10.05 -65.75
C VAL A 18 13.90 10.43 -65.29
N ARG A 19 14.86 9.50 -65.35
CA ARG A 19 16.26 9.77 -64.98
C ARG A 19 16.91 10.78 -65.92
N ARG A 20 16.69 10.63 -67.23
CA ARG A 20 17.23 11.51 -68.26
C ARG A 20 16.68 12.92 -68.07
N ARG A 21 15.37 13.07 -67.89
CA ARG A 21 14.72 14.37 -67.66
C ARG A 21 15.21 15.06 -66.38
N ALA A 22 15.41 14.30 -65.30
CA ALA A 22 16.02 14.83 -64.08
C ALA A 22 17.48 15.25 -64.30
N GLY A 23 18.25 14.46 -65.07
CA GLY A 23 19.63 14.73 -65.45
C GLY A 23 19.81 15.96 -66.33
N ASP A 24 18.90 16.19 -67.29
CA ASP A 24 18.86 17.38 -68.16
C ASP A 24 18.77 18.68 -67.33
N HIS A 25 18.17 18.60 -66.14
CA HIS A 25 18.04 19.71 -65.18
C HIS A 25 19.12 19.69 -64.08
N GLY A 26 20.18 18.90 -64.26
CA GLY A 26 21.33 18.85 -63.35
C GLY A 26 21.11 18.03 -62.08
N HIS A 27 20.01 17.27 -61.96
CA HIS A 27 19.77 16.41 -60.80
C HIS A 27 20.23 14.98 -61.06
N GLN A 28 21.00 14.41 -60.11
CA GLN A 28 21.29 12.98 -60.14
C GLN A 28 20.04 12.17 -59.78
N ALA A 29 19.81 11.10 -60.53
CA ALA A 29 18.65 10.22 -60.39
C ALA A 29 19.08 8.79 -60.07
N THR A 30 18.69 8.29 -58.90
CA THR A 30 18.98 6.93 -58.43
C THR A 30 17.71 6.10 -58.41
N VAL A 31 17.74 4.93 -59.04
CA VAL A 31 16.59 4.01 -59.12
C VAL A 31 16.67 2.94 -58.05
N PHE A 32 15.54 2.61 -57.46
CA PHE A 32 15.39 1.52 -56.50
C PHE A 32 14.00 0.92 -56.63
N SER A 33 13.90 -0.35 -56.29
CA SER A 33 12.65 -1.10 -56.35
C SER A 33 12.25 -1.51 -54.93
N HIS A 34 10.97 -1.37 -54.61
CA HIS A 34 10.39 -1.83 -53.35
C HIS A 34 9.02 -2.45 -53.61
N GLY A 35 8.91 -3.77 -53.43
CA GLY A 35 7.72 -4.52 -53.83
C GLY A 35 7.49 -4.43 -55.34
N GLU A 36 6.26 -4.12 -55.75
CA GLU A 36 5.87 -3.95 -57.16
C GLU A 36 6.15 -2.54 -57.72
N HIS A 37 6.66 -1.63 -56.88
CA HIS A 37 6.90 -0.24 -57.26
C HIS A 37 8.37 0.02 -57.54
N CYS A 38 8.61 0.79 -58.62
CA CYS A 38 9.89 1.40 -58.89
C CYS A 38 9.88 2.86 -58.43
N HIS A 39 10.97 3.30 -57.84
CA HIS A 39 11.12 4.66 -57.34
C HIS A 39 12.39 5.28 -57.89
N VAL A 40 12.30 6.55 -58.32
CA VAL A 40 13.44 7.35 -58.78
C VAL A 40 13.67 8.48 -57.79
N LEU A 41 14.78 8.42 -57.07
CA LEU A 41 15.19 9.46 -56.13
C LEU A 41 15.96 10.53 -56.87
N VAL A 42 15.47 11.75 -56.76
CA VAL A 42 15.96 12.94 -57.45
C VAL A 42 16.22 14.04 -56.41
N GLY A 43 17.03 15.03 -56.78
CA GLY A 43 17.53 16.10 -55.91
C GLY A 43 16.47 16.81 -55.06
N SER A 44 16.88 17.48 -53.99
CA SER A 44 15.98 18.14 -53.03
C SER A 44 15.45 19.51 -53.47
N ASP A 45 15.99 20.07 -54.55
CA ASP A 45 15.89 21.47 -54.97
C ASP A 45 15.13 21.67 -56.29
N MET A 46 14.41 20.65 -56.78
CA MET A 46 13.58 20.80 -57.99
C MET A 46 12.47 21.84 -57.81
N THR A 47 12.36 22.72 -58.80
CA THR A 47 11.31 23.74 -58.92
C THR A 47 9.97 23.12 -59.33
N GLY A 48 8.87 23.88 -59.20
CA GLY A 48 7.53 23.42 -59.58
C GLY A 48 7.43 23.03 -61.06
N GLU A 49 8.09 23.76 -61.95
CA GLU A 49 8.09 23.49 -63.39
C GLU A 49 8.74 22.14 -63.74
N ILE A 50 9.83 21.77 -63.07
CA ILE A 50 10.50 20.48 -63.29
C ILE A 50 9.61 19.33 -62.79
N LEU A 51 8.96 19.51 -61.65
CA LEU A 51 8.04 18.52 -61.09
C LEU A 51 6.83 18.30 -61.99
N GLU A 52 6.28 19.36 -62.60
CA GLU A 52 5.21 19.24 -63.58
C GLU A 52 5.65 18.48 -64.84
N GLN A 53 6.86 18.76 -65.35
CA GLN A 53 7.41 18.02 -66.49
C GLN A 53 7.60 16.53 -66.18
N LEU A 54 8.10 16.20 -64.98
CA LEU A 54 8.25 14.81 -64.55
C LEU A 54 6.88 14.16 -64.31
N ALA A 55 5.88 14.89 -63.83
CA ALA A 55 4.53 14.38 -63.59
C ALA A 55 3.85 13.95 -64.88
N ALA A 56 4.16 14.63 -65.98
CA ALA A 56 3.61 14.37 -67.30
C ALA A 56 4.27 13.17 -68.02
N LEU A 57 5.35 12.58 -67.48
CA LEU A 57 6.01 11.45 -68.10
C LEU A 57 5.20 10.15 -67.93
N PRO A 58 5.12 9.31 -68.98
CA PRO A 58 4.52 7.99 -68.89
C PRO A 58 5.18 7.16 -67.79
N GLY A 59 4.38 6.42 -67.03
CA GLY A 59 4.87 5.58 -65.94
C GLY A 59 5.06 6.30 -64.60
N VAL A 60 4.94 7.63 -64.50
CA VAL A 60 4.99 8.36 -63.22
C VAL A 60 3.60 8.34 -62.56
N ALA A 61 3.54 7.80 -61.33
CA ALA A 61 2.33 7.74 -60.50
C ALA A 61 2.21 8.93 -59.54
N GLY A 62 3.33 9.55 -59.16
CA GLY A 62 3.32 10.74 -58.32
C GLY A 62 4.66 11.03 -57.66
N PHE A 63 4.65 11.95 -56.69
CA PHE A 63 5.84 12.35 -55.95
C PHE A 63 5.65 12.16 -54.45
N SER A 64 6.70 11.70 -53.78
CA SER A 64 6.77 11.68 -52.31
C SER A 64 8.00 12.47 -51.86
N ARG A 65 7.83 13.33 -50.86
CA ARG A 65 8.96 13.94 -50.15
C ARG A 65 9.09 13.17 -48.85
N PRO A 66 10.15 12.36 -48.66
CA PRO A 66 10.39 11.76 -47.36
C PRO A 66 10.50 12.90 -46.35
N GLY A 67 9.54 12.98 -45.43
CA GLY A 67 9.65 13.88 -44.28
C GLY A 67 10.88 13.50 -43.45
N PRO A 68 11.38 14.40 -42.58
CA PRO A 68 12.35 13.98 -41.57
C PRO A 68 11.80 12.74 -40.85
N SER A 69 12.61 11.70 -40.66
CA SER A 69 12.20 10.53 -39.90
C SER A 69 11.62 11.02 -38.57
N ALA A 70 10.37 10.66 -38.26
CA ALA A 70 9.76 11.04 -36.99
C ALA A 70 10.75 10.68 -35.87
N ARG A 71 11.09 11.66 -35.02
CA ARG A 71 12.02 11.40 -33.91
C ARG A 71 11.48 10.21 -33.12
N PRO A 72 12.33 9.24 -32.75
CA PRO A 72 11.88 8.10 -31.97
C PRO A 72 11.22 8.61 -30.69
N VAL A 73 10.01 8.12 -30.40
CA VAL A 73 9.33 8.40 -29.14
C VAL A 73 10.11 7.67 -28.04
N THR A 74 10.52 8.40 -27.00
CA THR A 74 11.25 7.83 -25.85
C THR A 74 10.42 7.84 -24.56
N SER A 75 9.30 8.56 -24.55
CA SER A 75 8.40 8.69 -23.40
C SER A 75 7.22 7.72 -23.49
N ASN A 76 6.71 7.27 -22.35
CA ASN A 76 5.46 6.50 -22.22
C ASN A 76 5.37 5.21 -23.05
N LEU A 77 6.51 4.66 -23.48
CA LEU A 77 6.57 3.45 -24.32
C LEU A 77 5.91 2.20 -23.71
N ARG A 78 5.69 2.21 -22.38
CA ARG A 78 5.05 1.13 -21.62
C ARG A 78 3.86 1.63 -20.79
N VAL A 79 3.34 2.82 -21.09
CA VAL A 79 2.18 3.41 -20.40
C VAL A 79 0.98 3.28 -21.33
N ALA A 80 0.04 2.41 -20.97
CA ALA A 80 -1.17 2.19 -21.76
C ALA A 80 -2.13 3.39 -21.75
N GLY A 81 -2.10 4.19 -20.66
CA GLY A 81 -2.90 5.40 -20.52
C GLY A 81 -2.66 6.08 -19.17
N ILE A 82 -3.06 7.35 -19.09
CA ILE A 82 -3.04 8.16 -17.86
C ILE A 82 -4.44 8.72 -17.67
N ARG A 83 -5.03 8.49 -16.50
CA ARG A 83 -6.36 8.99 -16.12
C ARG A 83 -6.20 9.92 -14.91
N PRO A 84 -7.03 10.97 -14.78
CA PRO A 84 -7.00 11.84 -13.61
C PRO A 84 -7.48 11.10 -12.36
N LEU A 85 -6.80 11.37 -11.23
CA LEU A 85 -7.22 10.98 -9.90
C LEU A 85 -7.96 12.15 -9.24
N VAL A 86 -9.01 11.88 -8.47
CA VAL A 86 -9.70 12.91 -7.69
C VAL A 86 -8.69 13.59 -6.74
N PRO A 87 -8.64 14.93 -6.64
CA PRO A 87 -7.82 15.61 -5.64
C PRO A 87 -8.26 15.25 -4.21
N PRO A 88 -7.33 15.09 -3.26
CA PRO A 88 -7.67 14.80 -1.86
C PRO A 88 -8.67 15.79 -1.24
N ALA A 89 -8.51 17.09 -1.50
CA ALA A 89 -9.40 18.14 -0.97
C ALA A 89 -10.86 17.93 -1.37
N ILE A 90 -11.13 17.50 -2.62
CA ILE A 90 -12.49 17.23 -3.08
C ILE A 90 -13.09 16.05 -2.32
N LEU A 91 -12.28 15.02 -2.05
CA LEU A 91 -12.75 13.84 -1.34
C LEU A 91 -13.03 14.14 0.14
N VAL A 92 -12.12 14.88 0.78
CA VAL A 92 -12.27 15.34 2.17
C VAL A 92 -13.48 16.27 2.33
N GLU A 93 -13.72 17.17 1.38
CA GLU A 93 -14.89 18.06 1.41
C GLU A 93 -16.21 17.30 1.24
N ARG A 94 -16.25 16.29 0.36
CA ARG A 94 -17.45 15.44 0.16
C ARG A 94 -17.72 14.51 1.35
N LEU A 95 -16.67 14.08 2.02
CA LEU A 95 -16.70 13.10 3.11
C LEU A 95 -15.90 13.68 4.29
N PRO A 96 -16.40 14.74 4.96
CA PRO A 96 -15.67 15.35 6.05
C PRO A 96 -15.62 14.42 7.26
N LEU A 97 -14.49 14.43 7.98
CA LEU A 97 -14.42 13.85 9.31
C LEU A 97 -15.21 14.75 10.27
N PRO A 98 -16.29 14.28 10.91
CA PRO A 98 -17.04 15.10 11.86
C PRO A 98 -16.19 15.51 13.07
N ASP A 99 -16.53 16.62 13.73
CA ASP A 99 -15.73 17.17 14.84
C ASP A 99 -15.57 16.19 16.02
N ASP A 100 -16.63 15.48 16.38
CA ASP A 100 -16.60 14.44 17.40
C ASP A 100 -15.72 13.25 16.98
N GLY A 101 -15.77 12.88 15.70
CA GLY A 101 -14.86 11.91 15.08
C GLY A 101 -13.39 12.36 15.15
N ALA A 102 -13.10 13.64 14.87
CA ALA A 102 -11.76 14.19 14.97
C ALA A 102 -11.23 14.15 16.41
N VAL A 103 -12.07 14.49 17.40
CA VAL A 103 -11.76 14.35 18.83
C VAL A 103 -11.49 12.88 19.19
N ALA A 104 -12.31 11.95 18.71
CA ALA A 104 -12.15 10.52 18.96
C ALA A 104 -10.83 9.98 18.39
N VAL A 105 -10.51 10.31 17.13
CA VAL A 105 -9.24 9.92 16.50
C VAL A 105 -8.04 10.52 17.22
N HIS A 106 -8.11 11.80 17.60
CA HIS A 106 -7.06 12.47 18.36
C HIS A 106 -6.82 11.77 19.71
N ARG A 107 -7.89 11.48 20.45
CA ARG A 107 -7.82 10.77 21.74
C ARG A 107 -7.24 9.37 21.58
N ALA A 108 -7.66 8.63 20.57
CA ALA A 108 -7.13 7.30 20.27
C ALA A 108 -5.62 7.33 19.99
N ARG A 109 -5.15 8.29 19.18
CA ARG A 109 -3.71 8.48 18.93
C ARG A 109 -2.94 8.76 20.21
N GLN A 110 -3.44 9.64 21.07
CA GLN A 110 -2.81 9.93 22.37
C GLN A 110 -2.74 8.69 23.26
N GLU A 111 -3.81 7.92 23.37
CA GLU A 111 -3.85 6.68 24.15
C GLU A 111 -2.85 5.65 23.63
N LEU A 112 -2.79 5.44 22.32
CA LEU A 112 -1.83 4.56 21.69
C LEU A 112 -0.39 5.01 21.98
N SER A 113 -0.09 6.30 21.86
CA SER A 113 1.23 6.86 22.19
C SER A 113 1.59 6.67 23.68
N ARG A 114 0.62 6.82 24.61
CA ARG A 114 0.86 6.57 26.04
C ARG A 114 1.20 5.10 26.31
N ILE A 115 0.50 4.16 25.67
CA ILE A 115 0.83 2.73 25.77
C ILE A 115 2.24 2.46 25.23
N LEU A 116 2.60 3.01 24.08
CA LEU A 116 3.94 2.87 23.51
C LEU A 116 5.05 3.43 24.41
N ARG A 117 4.78 4.50 25.16
CA ARG A 117 5.70 5.09 26.14
C ARG A 117 5.70 4.36 27.49
N GLY A 118 4.77 3.43 27.71
CA GLY A 118 4.59 2.73 28.98
C GLY A 118 3.92 3.56 30.07
N GLU A 119 3.22 4.63 29.70
CA GLU A 119 2.44 5.50 30.59
C GLU A 119 1.02 4.97 30.83
N ASP A 120 0.57 4.05 29.98
CA ASP A 120 -0.70 3.32 30.07
C ASP A 120 -0.37 1.83 29.90
N ASP A 121 -0.86 1.00 30.81
CA ASP A 121 -0.49 -0.41 30.84
C ASP A 121 -1.39 -1.28 29.96
N ARG A 122 -2.49 -0.75 29.43
CA ARG A 122 -3.39 -1.51 28.53
C ARG A 122 -2.65 -2.10 27.33
N LEU A 123 -3.19 -3.19 26.79
CA LEU A 123 -2.64 -3.84 25.60
C LEU A 123 -3.31 -3.30 24.33
N ILE A 124 -2.53 -2.90 23.33
CA ILE A 124 -3.06 -2.54 22.00
C ILE A 124 -3.49 -3.81 21.28
N VAL A 125 -4.72 -3.86 20.76
CA VAL A 125 -5.19 -5.00 19.96
C VAL A 125 -5.65 -4.51 18.60
N VAL A 126 -4.84 -4.75 17.57
CA VAL A 126 -5.20 -4.44 16.17
C VAL A 126 -5.88 -5.67 15.58
N VAL A 127 -7.20 -5.62 15.39
CA VAL A 127 -8.01 -6.81 15.06
C VAL A 127 -9.05 -6.50 13.98
N GLY A 128 -9.19 -7.39 13.01
CA GLY A 128 -10.12 -7.23 11.89
C GLY A 128 -9.64 -7.94 10.63
N PRO A 129 -10.34 -7.75 9.49
CA PRO A 129 -10.13 -8.58 8.31
C PRO A 129 -8.72 -8.46 7.74
N CYS A 130 -8.21 -9.51 7.07
CA CYS A 130 -6.91 -9.42 6.39
C CYS A 130 -6.90 -8.25 5.40
N SER A 131 -7.95 -8.13 4.59
CA SER A 131 -8.25 -7.00 3.73
C SER A 131 -9.76 -6.87 3.52
N ILE A 132 -10.26 -5.63 3.43
CA ILE A 132 -11.67 -5.34 3.21
C ILE A 132 -11.95 -5.33 1.71
N HIS A 133 -12.82 -6.23 1.24
CA HIS A 133 -13.31 -6.30 -0.14
C HIS A 133 -14.81 -5.98 -0.24
N ASP A 134 -15.54 -6.18 0.86
CA ASP A 134 -16.96 -5.88 1.03
C ASP A 134 -17.10 -4.93 2.23
N ALA A 135 -17.55 -3.70 1.97
CA ALA A 135 -17.70 -2.66 2.98
C ALA A 135 -18.87 -2.95 3.93
N ASP A 136 -19.95 -3.59 3.46
CA ASP A 136 -21.13 -3.90 4.27
C ASP A 136 -20.81 -5.02 5.27
N ALA A 137 -20.13 -6.08 4.82
CA ALA A 137 -19.64 -7.13 5.70
C ALA A 137 -18.62 -6.62 6.73
N ALA A 138 -17.69 -5.76 6.30
CA ALA A 138 -16.73 -5.13 7.20
C ALA A 138 -17.42 -4.20 8.22
N LEU A 139 -18.50 -3.53 7.84
CA LEU A 139 -19.27 -2.67 8.74
C LEU A 139 -20.10 -3.49 9.73
N GLU A 140 -20.64 -4.64 9.34
CA GLU A 140 -21.24 -5.58 10.29
C GLU A 140 -20.21 -6.08 11.30
N TYR A 141 -18.99 -6.43 10.86
CA TYR A 141 -17.90 -6.78 11.77
C TYR A 141 -17.58 -5.63 12.75
N ALA A 142 -17.51 -4.39 12.27
CA ALA A 142 -17.30 -3.22 13.11
C ALA A 142 -18.40 -3.02 14.16
N ARG A 143 -19.67 -3.25 13.79
CA ARG A 143 -20.83 -3.19 14.70
C ARG A 143 -20.77 -4.26 15.79
N ARG A 144 -20.20 -5.43 15.50
CA ARG A 144 -19.94 -6.47 16.52
C ARG A 144 -18.75 -6.13 17.41
N LEU A 145 -17.69 -5.55 16.82
CA LEU A 145 -16.45 -5.20 17.54
C LEU A 145 -16.62 -4.02 18.49
N SER A 146 -17.43 -3.01 18.13
CA SER A 146 -17.62 -1.78 18.90
C SER A 146 -18.05 -2.02 20.37
N PRO A 147 -19.16 -2.73 20.67
CA PRO A 147 -19.58 -2.96 22.05
C PRO A 147 -18.55 -3.80 22.84
N LEU A 148 -17.89 -4.77 22.19
CA LEU A 148 -16.85 -5.57 22.84
C LEU A 148 -15.59 -4.73 23.14
N ALA A 149 -15.23 -3.80 22.26
CA ALA A 149 -14.14 -2.87 22.48
C ALA A 149 -14.42 -1.93 23.65
N GLU A 150 -15.67 -1.47 23.82
CA GLU A 150 -16.10 -0.68 24.97
C GLU A 150 -16.04 -1.50 26.27
N GLU A 151 -16.56 -2.73 26.25
CA GLU A 151 -16.50 -3.64 27.40
C GLU A 151 -15.07 -3.88 27.88
N LEU A 152 -14.13 -4.09 26.94
CA LEU A 152 -12.73 -4.42 27.24
C LEU A 152 -11.82 -3.20 27.38
N ALA A 153 -12.35 -1.99 27.24
CA ALA A 153 -11.59 -0.73 27.28
C ALA A 153 -10.72 -0.51 28.55
N PRO A 154 -11.08 -1.03 29.75
CA PRO A 154 -10.21 -0.95 30.92
C PRO A 154 -8.89 -1.69 30.77
N ASP A 155 -8.82 -2.73 29.94
CA ASP A 155 -7.67 -3.63 29.80
C ASP A 155 -7.01 -3.53 28.42
N LEU A 156 -7.81 -3.29 27.39
CA LEU A 156 -7.38 -3.28 26.00
C LEU A 156 -7.65 -1.92 25.35
N ARG A 157 -6.76 -1.53 24.44
CA ARG A 157 -7.09 -0.52 23.43
C ARG A 157 -7.28 -1.21 22.09
N VAL A 158 -8.52 -1.58 21.80
CA VAL A 158 -8.91 -2.19 20.54
C VAL A 158 -8.86 -1.15 19.41
N VAL A 159 -8.23 -1.53 18.31
CA VAL A 159 -8.14 -0.80 17.05
C VAL A 159 -8.63 -1.72 15.95
N MET A 160 -9.66 -1.31 15.20
CA MET A 160 -10.13 -2.10 14.08
C MET A 160 -9.08 -2.08 12.96
N ARG A 161 -8.70 -3.25 12.47
CA ARG A 161 -7.85 -3.38 11.29
C ARG A 161 -8.66 -3.06 10.03
N VAL A 162 -8.30 -1.97 9.35
CA VAL A 162 -8.94 -1.45 8.14
C VAL A 162 -7.92 -1.42 7.00
N TYR A 163 -7.66 -2.58 6.40
CA TYR A 163 -6.65 -2.73 5.34
C TYR A 163 -7.35 -2.88 4.00
N PHE A 164 -7.03 -2.01 3.04
CA PHE A 164 -7.71 -2.01 1.73
C PHE A 164 -7.02 -2.89 0.70
N GLU A 165 -5.74 -3.20 0.88
CA GLU A 165 -4.96 -3.97 -0.08
C GLU A 165 -4.06 -4.97 0.65
N LYS A 166 -3.81 -6.11 -0.01
CA LYS A 166 -2.77 -7.05 0.37
C LYS A 166 -1.63 -7.00 -0.67
N PRO A 167 -0.42 -6.57 -0.29
CA PRO A 167 0.71 -6.59 -1.22
C PRO A 167 1.02 -8.01 -1.71
N ARG A 168 0.98 -8.23 -3.03
CA ARG A 168 1.23 -9.53 -3.67
C ARG A 168 2.31 -9.43 -4.74
N THR A 169 3.12 -10.49 -4.86
CA THR A 169 4.13 -10.67 -5.92
C THR A 169 3.60 -11.47 -7.12
N THR A 170 2.36 -11.95 -7.04
CA THR A 170 1.66 -12.72 -8.08
C THR A 170 0.39 -12.00 -8.54
N VAL A 171 -0.21 -12.47 -9.64
CA VAL A 171 -1.51 -11.98 -10.12
C VAL A 171 -2.60 -12.32 -9.09
N GLY A 172 -3.54 -11.39 -8.89
CA GLY A 172 -4.66 -11.50 -7.95
C GLY A 172 -5.31 -10.13 -7.73
N TRP A 173 -6.45 -10.10 -7.04
CA TRP A 173 -7.17 -8.86 -6.71
C TRP A 173 -6.26 -7.82 -6.04
N LYS A 174 -6.43 -6.55 -6.42
CA LYS A 174 -5.51 -5.44 -6.11
C LYS A 174 -5.95 -4.58 -4.93
N GLY A 175 -7.01 -4.96 -4.24
CA GLY A 175 -7.51 -4.22 -3.08
C GLY A 175 -8.65 -3.26 -3.43
N LEU A 176 -9.39 -2.85 -2.40
CA LEU A 176 -10.62 -2.04 -2.52
C LEU A 176 -10.37 -0.70 -3.18
N VAL A 177 -9.24 -0.06 -2.86
CA VAL A 177 -8.88 1.23 -3.47
C VAL A 177 -8.62 1.05 -4.96
N ASN A 178 -7.95 -0.01 -5.37
CA ASN A 178 -7.58 -0.20 -6.78
C ASN A 178 -8.75 -0.74 -7.60
N ASP A 179 -9.47 -1.74 -7.09
CA ASP A 179 -10.48 -2.51 -7.81
C ASP A 179 -11.70 -2.78 -6.90
N PRO A 180 -12.52 -1.74 -6.62
CA PRO A 180 -13.62 -1.81 -5.64
C PRO A 180 -14.77 -2.71 -6.08
N HIS A 181 -14.95 -2.89 -7.39
CA HIS A 181 -16.07 -3.64 -7.96
C HIS A 181 -15.74 -5.12 -8.17
N LEU A 182 -14.52 -5.56 -7.82
CA LEU A 182 -14.06 -6.94 -7.99
C LEU A 182 -14.22 -7.44 -9.44
N ASP A 183 -13.98 -6.58 -10.42
CA ASP A 183 -14.20 -6.88 -11.84
C ASP A 183 -12.98 -6.54 -12.73
N GLY A 184 -11.89 -6.05 -12.13
CA GLY A 184 -10.70 -5.62 -12.84
C GLY A 184 -10.88 -4.29 -13.58
N SER A 185 -11.94 -3.51 -13.29
CA SER A 185 -12.18 -2.19 -13.89
C SER A 185 -11.15 -1.14 -13.49
N PHE A 186 -10.44 -1.36 -12.37
CA PHE A 186 -9.55 -0.40 -11.75
C PHE A 186 -10.22 0.97 -11.52
N ALA A 187 -11.42 0.97 -10.95
CA ALA A 187 -12.19 2.17 -10.63
C ALA A 187 -11.64 2.91 -9.38
N VAL A 188 -10.39 3.38 -9.47
CA VAL A 188 -9.64 3.91 -8.31
C VAL A 188 -10.33 5.07 -7.59
N ASN A 189 -11.01 5.96 -8.33
CA ASN A 189 -11.73 7.08 -7.71
C ASN A 189 -12.92 6.60 -6.86
N ASP A 190 -13.62 5.55 -7.30
CA ASP A 190 -14.71 4.93 -6.53
C ASP A 190 -14.13 4.21 -5.30
N GLY A 191 -13.00 3.53 -5.48
CA GLY A 191 -12.31 2.82 -4.40
C GLY A 191 -11.82 3.76 -3.29
N LEU A 192 -11.27 4.92 -3.65
CA LEU A 192 -10.92 5.97 -2.68
C LEU A 192 -12.15 6.50 -1.94
N HIS A 193 -13.26 6.71 -2.65
CA HIS A 193 -14.51 7.15 -2.04
C HIS A 193 -15.05 6.13 -1.03
N LEU A 194 -15.08 4.86 -1.42
CA LEU A 194 -15.53 3.76 -0.57
C LEU A 194 -14.62 3.58 0.65
N ALA A 195 -13.31 3.59 0.45
CA ALA A 195 -12.32 3.48 1.54
C ALA A 195 -12.46 4.61 2.57
N ARG A 196 -12.61 5.86 2.11
CA ARG A 196 -12.80 7.01 3.01
C ARG A 196 -14.14 6.91 3.74
N ARG A 197 -15.24 6.64 3.03
CA ARG A 197 -16.57 6.46 3.65
C ARG A 197 -16.52 5.41 4.76
N PHE A 198 -15.93 4.24 4.46
CA PHE A 198 -15.80 3.15 5.43
C PHE A 198 -15.03 3.57 6.69
N LEU A 199 -13.91 4.30 6.55
CA LEU A 199 -13.17 4.82 7.71
C LEU A 199 -14.01 5.75 8.57
N LEU A 200 -14.81 6.63 7.95
CA LEU A 200 -15.73 7.49 8.69
C LEU A 200 -16.81 6.70 9.42
N ASP A 201 -17.33 5.64 8.81
CA ASP A 201 -18.33 4.76 9.43
C ASP A 201 -17.73 4.01 10.65
N VAL A 202 -16.47 3.55 10.56
CA VAL A 202 -15.75 2.95 11.70
C VAL A 202 -15.56 3.95 12.84
N VAL A 203 -15.17 5.19 12.53
CA VAL A 203 -15.03 6.26 13.53
C VAL A 203 -16.37 6.60 14.16
N ALA A 204 -17.45 6.65 13.38
CA ALA A 204 -18.81 6.91 13.87
C ALA A 204 -19.31 5.81 14.84
N LEU A 205 -18.81 4.58 14.70
CA LEU A 205 -19.04 3.48 15.65
C LEU A 205 -18.17 3.55 16.91
N GLY A 206 -17.38 4.62 17.10
CA GLY A 206 -16.49 4.81 18.25
C GLY A 206 -15.21 3.98 18.21
N LEU A 207 -14.93 3.32 17.08
CA LEU A 207 -13.74 2.48 16.92
C LEU A 207 -12.58 3.27 16.30
N PRO A 208 -11.36 3.19 16.87
CA PRO A 208 -10.16 3.62 16.17
C PRO A 208 -9.87 2.72 14.97
N ALA A 209 -9.48 3.30 13.83
CA ALA A 209 -9.06 2.56 12.65
C ALA A 209 -7.54 2.43 12.55
N GLY A 210 -7.07 1.25 12.17
CA GLY A 210 -5.66 0.94 11.88
C GLY A 210 -5.45 0.54 10.42
N CYS A 211 -4.56 1.22 9.70
CA CYS A 211 -4.31 0.99 8.27
C CYS A 211 -2.85 0.63 7.97
N GLU A 212 -2.62 -0.07 6.86
CA GLU A 212 -1.29 -0.19 6.25
C GLU A 212 -1.12 0.84 5.13
N PHE A 213 0.03 1.52 5.10
CA PHE A 213 0.34 2.51 4.08
C PHE A 213 1.34 1.93 3.07
N LEU A 214 0.90 1.79 1.82
CA LEU A 214 1.63 1.10 0.74
C LEU A 214 2.30 2.05 -0.26
N ASP A 215 1.94 3.33 -0.21
CA ASP A 215 2.42 4.35 -1.14
C ASP A 215 2.35 5.75 -0.48
N PRO A 216 3.08 6.75 -1.00
CA PRO A 216 3.14 8.08 -0.41
C PRO A 216 1.96 9.00 -0.77
N ILE A 217 0.99 8.55 -1.56
CA ILE A 217 -0.13 9.35 -2.09
C ILE A 217 -1.41 9.06 -1.31
N THR A 218 -1.78 7.78 -1.15
CA THR A 218 -3.01 7.35 -0.45
C THR A 218 -3.22 7.99 0.93
N PRO A 219 -2.19 8.21 1.78
CA PRO A 219 -2.36 8.90 3.07
C PRO A 219 -3.08 10.25 2.97
N GLN A 220 -2.90 11.02 1.90
CA GLN A 220 -3.56 12.33 1.73
C GLN A 220 -5.09 12.23 1.68
N PHE A 221 -5.64 11.06 1.36
CA PHE A 221 -7.08 10.83 1.22
C PHE A 221 -7.76 10.33 2.48
N ILE A 222 -7.01 9.71 3.40
CA ILE A 222 -7.59 8.91 4.48
C ILE A 222 -6.92 9.10 5.85
N ALA A 223 -5.69 9.64 5.91
CA ALA A 223 -4.89 9.60 7.13
C ALA A 223 -5.48 10.43 8.28
N ASP A 224 -6.34 11.41 7.99
CA ASP A 224 -7.07 12.19 9.01
C ASP A 224 -7.97 11.31 9.89
N ALA A 225 -8.54 10.24 9.33
CA ALA A 225 -9.43 9.31 10.05
C ALA A 225 -8.71 8.08 10.66
N VAL A 226 -7.40 7.95 10.50
CA VAL A 226 -6.63 6.76 10.94
C VAL A 226 -5.95 7.00 12.28
N SER A 227 -6.12 6.09 13.24
CA SER A 227 -5.55 6.21 14.59
C SER A 227 -4.23 5.45 14.77
N TRP A 228 -3.93 4.48 13.91
CA TRP A 228 -2.71 3.66 13.97
C TRP A 228 -2.27 3.24 12.56
N GLY A 229 -0.97 3.21 12.29
CA GLY A 229 -0.41 2.84 10.99
C GLY A 229 0.49 1.61 11.04
N ALA A 230 0.61 0.90 9.91
CA ALA A 230 1.62 -0.12 9.69
C ALA A 230 2.42 0.13 8.41
N ILE A 231 3.70 -0.25 8.47
CA ILE A 231 4.53 -0.48 7.29
C ILE A 231 4.84 -1.97 7.18
N GLY A 232 4.49 -2.55 6.03
CA GLY A 232 4.62 -3.96 5.74
C GLY A 232 6.05 -4.47 5.68
N ALA A 233 6.23 -5.77 5.88
CA ALA A 233 7.54 -6.43 5.91
C ALA A 233 8.37 -6.26 4.61
N ARG A 234 7.72 -5.95 3.48
CA ARG A 234 8.37 -5.71 2.18
C ARG A 234 8.71 -4.25 1.93
N THR A 235 8.19 -3.33 2.74
CA THR A 235 8.38 -1.89 2.60
C THR A 235 9.08 -1.26 3.82
N THR A 236 9.31 -2.01 4.90
CA THR A 236 10.12 -1.57 6.06
C THR A 236 11.51 -1.05 5.67
N GLU A 237 12.15 -1.65 4.66
CA GLU A 237 13.45 -1.20 4.13
C GLU A 237 13.36 -0.05 3.12
N SER A 238 12.17 0.27 2.65
CA SER A 238 11.99 1.31 1.64
C SER A 238 12.21 2.69 2.25
N GLN A 239 13.18 3.43 1.71
CA GLN A 239 13.44 4.80 2.14
C GLN A 239 12.20 5.70 1.97
N VAL A 240 11.42 5.52 0.90
CA VAL A 240 10.18 6.28 0.68
C VAL A 240 9.19 6.05 1.83
N HIS A 241 9.05 4.82 2.31
CA HIS A 241 8.13 4.50 3.41
C HIS A 241 8.64 4.98 4.77
N ARG A 242 9.96 4.97 4.98
CA ARG A 242 10.59 5.57 6.17
C ARG A 242 10.37 7.09 6.22
N ASN A 243 10.53 7.77 5.07
CA ASN A 243 10.27 9.20 4.92
C ASN A 243 8.78 9.52 5.03
N LEU A 244 7.89 8.66 4.52
CA LEU A 244 6.46 8.80 4.72
C LEU A 244 6.12 8.72 6.22
N THR A 245 6.66 7.70 6.91
CA THR A 245 6.38 7.45 8.32
C THR A 245 6.79 8.61 9.23
N SER A 246 7.88 9.32 8.90
CA SER A 246 8.30 10.51 9.66
C SER A 246 7.32 11.68 9.60
N GLY A 247 6.36 11.67 8.65
CA GLY A 247 5.31 12.66 8.50
C GLY A 247 3.90 12.19 8.92
N LEU A 248 3.71 10.90 9.14
CA LEU A 248 2.41 10.34 9.54
C LEU A 248 2.01 10.82 10.94
N SER A 249 0.74 11.21 11.11
CA SER A 249 0.23 11.87 12.33
C SER A 249 -0.17 10.91 13.45
N MET A 250 -0.05 9.60 13.22
CA MET A 250 -0.40 8.53 14.16
C MET A 250 0.84 7.69 14.52
N PRO A 251 0.77 6.88 15.59
CA PRO A 251 1.78 5.88 15.83
C PRO A 251 1.87 4.85 14.71
N VAL A 252 3.08 4.38 14.39
CA VAL A 252 3.32 3.47 13.26
C VAL A 252 4.15 2.24 13.67
N GLY A 253 3.68 1.05 13.31
CA GLY A 253 4.41 -0.19 13.50
C GLY A 253 5.16 -0.63 12.24
N PHE A 254 6.45 -0.93 12.37
CA PHE A 254 7.26 -1.53 11.31
C PHE A 254 7.32 -3.04 11.49
N LYS A 255 6.85 -3.80 10.50
CA LYS A 255 7.01 -5.27 10.52
C LYS A 255 8.48 -5.65 10.34
N ASN A 256 8.93 -6.67 11.09
CA ASN A 256 10.23 -7.31 10.85
C ASN A 256 10.30 -7.85 9.40
N GLY A 257 11.51 -7.97 8.87
CA GLY A 257 11.73 -8.42 7.49
C GLY A 257 11.19 -9.82 7.23
N THR A 258 10.91 -10.15 5.97
CA THR A 258 10.35 -11.49 5.63
C THR A 258 11.28 -12.65 6.01
N GLY A 259 12.58 -12.39 6.19
CA GLY A 259 13.56 -13.34 6.72
C GLY A 259 13.44 -13.61 8.23
N GLY A 260 12.77 -12.74 8.99
CA GLY A 260 12.69 -12.79 10.45
C GLY A 260 13.51 -11.71 11.17
N ASP A 261 14.38 -11.00 10.44
CA ASP A 261 15.28 -10.00 11.03
C ASP A 261 14.53 -8.75 11.51
N VAL A 262 14.81 -8.39 12.76
CA VAL A 262 14.24 -7.23 13.46
C VAL A 262 15.06 -5.97 13.19
N GLN A 263 16.34 -6.09 12.83
CA GLN A 263 17.24 -4.93 12.64
C GLN A 263 16.69 -3.96 11.59
N MET A 264 16.15 -4.50 10.49
CA MET A 264 15.50 -3.70 9.44
C MET A 264 14.39 -2.79 9.97
N ALA A 265 13.61 -3.26 10.95
CA ALA A 265 12.54 -2.49 11.57
C ALA A 265 13.09 -1.47 12.58
N VAL A 266 14.14 -1.82 13.33
CA VAL A 266 14.86 -0.88 14.22
C VAL A 266 15.46 0.28 13.41
N ASP A 267 16.08 -0.01 12.27
CA ASP A 267 16.63 1.01 11.37
C ASP A 267 15.54 1.89 10.78
N ALA A 268 14.38 1.32 10.47
CA ALA A 268 13.23 2.07 9.97
C ALA A 268 12.66 3.02 11.05
N MET A 269 12.54 2.57 12.30
CA MET A 269 12.20 3.43 13.44
C MET A 269 13.24 4.54 13.63
N ASN A 270 14.52 4.20 13.46
CA ASN A 270 15.60 5.17 13.53
C ASN A 270 15.47 6.26 12.48
N ALA A 271 15.27 5.88 11.22
CA ALA A 271 15.07 6.82 10.13
C ALA A 271 13.81 7.67 10.34
N ALA A 272 12.67 7.04 10.66
CA ALA A 272 11.38 7.73 10.79
C ALA A 272 11.37 8.79 11.90
N ALA A 273 12.24 8.67 12.92
CA ALA A 273 12.31 9.63 14.01
C ALA A 273 12.92 11.00 13.65
N TYR A 274 13.47 11.15 12.45
CA TYR A 274 14.09 12.40 11.99
C TYR A 274 13.28 13.10 10.90
N PRO A 275 13.46 14.43 10.72
CA PRO A 275 12.95 15.15 9.56
C PRO A 275 13.45 14.59 8.24
N HIS A 276 12.55 14.47 7.27
CA HIS A 276 12.83 14.05 5.88
C HIS A 276 12.14 14.96 4.88
N GLN A 277 12.63 14.91 3.63
CA GLN A 277 11.96 15.47 2.46
C GLN A 277 11.71 14.38 1.42
N PHE A 278 10.50 14.31 0.88
CA PHE A 278 10.15 13.33 -0.16
C PHE A 278 9.04 13.86 -1.08
N MET A 279 8.88 13.23 -2.24
CA MET A 279 7.86 13.60 -3.22
C MET A 279 6.53 12.92 -2.91
N SER A 280 5.45 13.70 -2.91
CA SER A 280 4.06 13.24 -2.78
C SER A 280 3.14 14.23 -3.53
N VAL A 281 1.89 14.40 -3.10
CA VAL A 281 0.92 15.34 -3.67
C VAL A 281 0.39 16.30 -2.61
N THR A 282 -0.01 17.50 -3.01
CA THR A 282 -0.80 18.41 -2.16
C THR A 282 -2.25 17.94 -2.07
N GLU A 283 -3.03 18.57 -1.19
CA GLU A 283 -4.49 18.36 -1.12
C GLU A 283 -5.20 18.72 -2.45
N GLN A 284 -4.62 19.60 -3.27
CA GLN A 284 -5.13 19.94 -4.59
C GLN A 284 -4.70 18.94 -5.68
N GLY A 285 -3.96 17.88 -5.33
CA GLY A 285 -3.53 16.83 -6.25
C GLY A 285 -2.30 17.19 -7.10
N LEU A 286 -1.56 18.26 -6.75
CA LEU A 286 -0.33 18.66 -7.44
C LEU A 286 0.88 17.95 -6.85
N ALA A 287 1.85 17.56 -7.68
CA ALA A 287 3.11 17.02 -7.19
C ALA A 287 3.81 18.01 -6.24
N ALA A 288 4.30 17.51 -5.11
CA ALA A 288 4.80 18.33 -4.01
C ALA A 288 6.03 17.71 -3.34
N ILE A 289 6.85 18.58 -2.74
CA ILE A 289 7.90 18.18 -1.80
C ILE A 289 7.30 18.29 -0.39
N VAL A 290 7.16 17.15 0.28
CA VAL A 290 6.70 17.08 1.67
C VAL A 290 7.89 17.17 2.60
N VAL A 291 7.83 18.07 3.58
CA VAL A 291 8.86 18.25 4.62
C VAL A 291 8.29 17.79 5.95
N THR A 292 8.91 16.79 6.57
CA THR A 292 8.40 16.14 7.79
C THR A 292 9.18 16.54 9.03
N ARG A 293 8.62 16.30 10.22
CA ARG A 293 9.23 16.65 11.52
C ARG A 293 9.88 15.48 12.25
N GLY A 294 9.69 14.25 11.76
CA GLY A 294 10.05 13.04 12.47
C GLY A 294 8.89 12.50 13.30
N ASN A 295 8.75 11.17 13.32
CA ASN A 295 7.78 10.44 14.12
C ASN A 295 8.50 9.51 15.09
N ARG A 296 8.40 9.83 16.39
CA ARG A 296 9.01 9.04 17.47
C ARG A 296 8.08 7.96 18.03
N ASP A 297 6.79 8.01 17.69
CA ASP A 297 5.80 7.03 18.14
C ASP A 297 5.79 5.83 17.20
N THR A 298 6.96 5.20 17.06
CA THR A 298 7.15 4.02 16.21
C THR A 298 7.50 2.80 17.06
N HIS A 299 7.18 1.61 16.57
CA HIS A 299 7.45 0.34 17.26
C HIS A 299 7.68 -0.81 16.26
N VAL A 300 8.24 -1.92 16.73
CA VAL A 300 8.42 -3.14 15.94
C VAL A 300 7.18 -4.01 16.02
N ILE A 301 6.82 -4.64 14.89
CA ILE A 301 5.84 -5.73 14.83
C ILE A 301 6.57 -7.05 14.50
N LEU A 302 6.54 -8.00 15.44
CA LEU A 302 7.04 -9.36 15.28
C LEU A 302 5.98 -10.22 14.58
N ARG A 303 6.26 -10.69 13.36
CA ARG A 303 5.30 -11.40 12.51
C ARG A 303 5.76 -12.78 12.02
N GLY A 304 6.87 -13.27 12.55
CA GLY A 304 7.59 -14.47 12.14
C GLY A 304 8.53 -14.19 10.95
N GLY A 305 9.06 -15.25 10.35
CA GLY A 305 9.92 -15.16 9.18
C GLY A 305 10.03 -16.49 8.44
N ARG A 306 10.95 -16.57 7.47
CA ARG A 306 11.30 -17.85 6.83
C ARG A 306 11.84 -18.87 7.83
N GLY A 307 12.47 -18.41 8.91
CA GLY A 307 12.95 -19.26 10.01
C GLY A 307 11.87 -19.76 10.97
N GLY A 308 10.59 -19.41 10.74
CA GLY A 308 9.47 -19.81 11.60
C GLY A 308 8.88 -18.66 12.43
N PRO A 309 8.04 -18.98 13.42
CA PRO A 309 7.46 -18.02 14.35
C PRO A 309 8.51 -17.31 15.22
N ASN A 310 8.18 -16.10 15.67
CA ASN A 310 9.02 -15.28 16.56
C ASN A 310 8.23 -14.60 17.70
N TYR A 311 7.22 -15.29 18.23
CA TYR A 311 6.37 -14.79 19.32
C TYR A 311 6.72 -15.36 20.72
N ASP A 312 7.61 -16.35 20.78
CA ASP A 312 8.04 -16.93 22.06
C ASP A 312 8.92 -15.97 22.87
N VAL A 313 9.13 -16.31 24.14
CA VAL A 313 9.90 -15.51 25.10
C VAL A 313 11.28 -15.17 24.56
N ASP A 314 12.00 -16.15 24.00
CA ASP A 314 13.38 -15.95 23.55
C ASP A 314 13.46 -14.97 22.37
N HIS A 315 12.53 -15.08 21.42
CA HIS A 315 12.43 -14.14 20.31
C HIS A 315 12.05 -12.74 20.77
N VAL A 316 11.08 -12.63 21.69
CA VAL A 316 10.69 -11.35 22.28
C VAL A 316 11.90 -10.71 22.97
N GLN A 317 12.62 -11.43 23.84
CA GLN A 317 13.79 -10.89 24.53
C GLN A 317 14.90 -10.47 23.55
N ARG A 318 15.16 -11.23 22.48
CA ARG A 318 16.11 -10.82 21.43
C ARG A 318 15.68 -9.53 20.73
N ALA A 319 14.41 -9.38 20.39
CA ALA A 319 13.89 -8.16 19.78
C ALA A 319 14.00 -6.96 20.72
N LEU A 320 13.68 -7.14 22.01
CA LEU A 320 13.83 -6.10 23.03
C LEU A 320 15.30 -5.70 23.22
N ALA A 321 16.24 -6.66 23.19
CA ALA A 321 17.67 -6.39 23.25
C ALA A 321 18.15 -5.59 22.02
N ALA A 322 17.70 -5.95 20.81
CA ALA A 322 18.03 -5.22 19.59
C ALA A 322 17.50 -3.77 19.62
N LEU A 323 16.28 -3.56 20.11
CA LEU A 323 15.71 -2.23 20.32
C LEU A 323 16.53 -1.38 21.30
N ARG A 324 16.95 -1.96 22.44
CA ARG A 324 17.83 -1.27 23.40
C ARG A 324 19.16 -0.88 22.76
N ALA A 325 19.80 -1.82 22.05
CA ALA A 325 21.05 -1.58 21.35
C ALA A 325 20.92 -0.48 20.28
N GLY A 326 19.76 -0.40 19.62
CA GLY A 326 19.43 0.66 18.66
C GLY A 326 18.96 1.98 19.30
N GLY A 327 19.00 2.13 20.63
CA GLY A 327 18.60 3.37 21.31
C GLY A 327 17.09 3.64 21.29
N ARG A 328 16.26 2.60 21.14
CA ARG A 328 14.79 2.70 21.08
C ARG A 328 14.14 2.08 22.31
N PRO A 329 12.94 2.56 22.71
CA PRO A 329 12.16 1.89 23.74
C PRO A 329 11.98 0.40 23.40
N PRO A 330 12.29 -0.52 24.32
CA PRO A 330 12.13 -1.96 24.10
C PRO A 330 10.65 -2.32 24.19
N ARG A 331 9.92 -2.08 23.09
CA ARG A 331 8.49 -2.28 22.96
C ARG A 331 8.17 -2.94 21.63
N VAL A 332 7.40 -4.02 21.66
CA VAL A 332 7.03 -4.82 20.48
C VAL A 332 5.54 -5.08 20.46
N MET A 333 4.98 -5.10 19.25
CA MET A 333 3.69 -5.71 18.95
C MET A 333 3.92 -7.10 18.33
N ILE A 334 3.06 -8.06 18.61
CA ILE A 334 3.15 -9.42 18.05
C ILE A 334 1.98 -9.66 17.09
N ASP A 335 2.26 -9.91 15.82
CA ASP A 335 1.27 -10.35 14.82
C ASP A 335 1.05 -11.85 14.99
N ALA A 336 -0.14 -12.25 15.43
CA ALA A 336 -0.48 -13.65 15.67
C ALA A 336 -0.72 -14.44 14.38
N SER A 337 -0.91 -13.75 13.25
CA SER A 337 -1.17 -14.35 11.95
C SER A 337 0.14 -14.61 11.18
N HIS A 338 0.04 -14.67 9.86
CA HIS A 338 1.11 -14.81 8.89
C HIS A 338 2.19 -15.84 9.26
N GLY A 339 3.39 -15.40 9.66
CA GLY A 339 4.54 -16.27 9.89
C GLY A 339 4.45 -16.95 11.23
N ASN A 340 3.85 -16.26 12.21
CA ASN A 340 3.64 -16.77 13.55
C ASN A 340 2.55 -17.84 13.59
N SER A 341 1.52 -17.71 12.76
CA SER A 341 0.52 -18.76 12.57
C SER A 341 0.95 -19.86 11.59
N ALA A 342 2.12 -19.74 10.95
CA ALA A 342 2.49 -20.53 9.78
C ALA A 342 1.41 -20.55 8.67
N LYS A 343 0.68 -19.42 8.53
CA LYS A 343 -0.46 -19.22 7.63
C LYS A 343 -1.67 -20.12 7.92
N ASP A 344 -1.79 -20.64 9.12
CA ASP A 344 -2.96 -21.38 9.59
C ASP A 344 -3.74 -20.53 10.59
N TYR A 345 -4.91 -20.02 10.18
CA TYR A 345 -5.71 -19.11 11.02
C TYR A 345 -6.08 -19.71 12.38
N ARG A 346 -6.22 -21.05 12.48
CA ARG A 346 -6.54 -21.78 13.71
C ARG A 346 -5.41 -21.73 14.74
N ARG A 347 -4.20 -21.34 14.33
CA ARG A 347 -3.06 -21.15 15.23
C ARG A 347 -3.01 -19.75 15.84
N GLN A 348 -3.76 -18.77 15.33
CA GLN A 348 -3.78 -17.43 15.91
C GLN A 348 -4.19 -17.42 17.40
N PRO A 349 -5.22 -18.18 17.86
CA PRO A 349 -5.53 -18.28 19.29
C PRO A 349 -4.38 -18.88 20.12
N VAL A 350 -3.63 -19.84 19.57
CA VAL A 350 -2.46 -20.44 20.23
C VAL A 350 -1.35 -19.41 20.41
N VAL A 351 -1.09 -18.60 19.38
CA VAL A 351 -0.11 -17.51 19.47
C VAL A 351 -0.59 -16.45 20.47
N ALA A 352 -1.86 -16.04 20.41
CA ALA A 352 -2.42 -15.07 21.33
C ALA A 352 -2.35 -15.54 22.79
N ARG A 353 -2.59 -16.83 23.07
CA ARG A 353 -2.40 -17.44 24.39
C ARG A 353 -0.96 -17.36 24.87
N ALA A 354 0.01 -17.70 24.03
CA ALA A 354 1.43 -17.59 24.39
C ALA A 354 1.85 -16.13 24.67
N VAL A 355 1.22 -15.16 24.00
CA VAL A 355 1.40 -13.73 24.32
C VAL A 355 0.73 -13.38 25.65
N ALA A 356 -0.49 -13.85 25.88
CA ALA A 356 -1.24 -13.65 27.12
C ALA A 356 -0.49 -14.21 28.35
N GLU A 357 0.17 -15.36 28.22
CA GLU A 357 1.02 -15.96 29.26
C GLU A 357 2.21 -15.05 29.60
N GLN A 358 2.89 -14.50 28.59
CA GLN A 358 4.00 -13.56 28.80
C GLN A 358 3.54 -12.25 29.45
N VAL A 359 2.40 -11.70 29.00
CA VAL A 359 1.79 -10.51 29.61
C VAL A 359 1.44 -10.79 31.07
N THR A 360 0.81 -11.93 31.36
CA THR A 360 0.47 -12.37 32.73
C THR A 360 1.73 -12.49 33.61
N ALA A 361 2.82 -13.01 33.06
CA ALA A 361 4.11 -13.14 33.73
C ALA A 361 4.81 -11.79 33.98
N GLY A 362 4.28 -10.67 33.47
CA GLY A 362 4.80 -9.34 33.74
C GLY A 362 5.70 -8.76 32.66
N GLU A 363 5.80 -9.36 31.47
CA GLU A 363 6.67 -8.86 30.40
C GLU A 363 6.26 -7.43 29.97
N PRO A 364 7.05 -6.38 30.29
CA PRO A 364 6.66 -5.00 30.01
C PRO A 364 6.93 -4.59 28.56
N GLY A 365 7.67 -5.39 27.79
CA GLY A 365 8.04 -5.13 26.41
C GLY A 365 6.93 -5.40 25.40
N ILE A 366 5.91 -6.19 25.74
CA ILE A 366 4.78 -6.49 24.83
C ILE A 366 3.72 -5.40 25.00
N ILE A 367 3.58 -4.54 23.98
CA ILE A 367 2.60 -3.43 23.98
C ILE A 367 1.33 -3.75 23.21
N GLY A 368 1.32 -4.84 22.44
CA GLY A 368 0.16 -5.17 21.65
C GLY A 368 0.24 -6.48 20.89
N VAL A 369 -0.90 -6.84 20.32
CA VAL A 369 -1.06 -7.98 19.43
C VAL A 369 -1.86 -7.55 18.19
N MET A 370 -1.53 -8.15 17.05
CA MET A 370 -2.29 -8.02 15.81
C MET A 370 -2.94 -9.35 15.46
N LEU A 371 -4.23 -9.33 15.11
CA LEU A 371 -5.07 -10.48 14.81
C LEU A 371 -5.76 -10.26 13.46
N GLU A 372 -5.82 -11.31 12.63
CA GLU A 372 -6.63 -11.31 11.41
C GLU A 372 -7.91 -12.10 11.65
N SER A 373 -9.03 -11.39 11.66
CA SER A 373 -10.35 -11.91 11.98
C SER A 373 -11.45 -11.27 11.15
N PHE A 374 -12.49 -12.03 10.81
CA PHE A 374 -13.67 -11.52 10.12
C PHE A 374 -14.94 -12.13 10.72
N LEU A 375 -16.06 -12.09 10.00
CA LEU A 375 -17.31 -12.69 10.49
C LEU A 375 -17.23 -14.22 10.43
N VAL A 376 -16.74 -14.75 9.31
CA VAL A 376 -16.62 -16.17 9.02
C VAL A 376 -15.15 -16.59 9.02
N ASP A 377 -14.90 -17.81 9.50
CA ASP A 377 -13.57 -18.42 9.51
C ASP A 377 -12.99 -18.59 8.10
N ASP A 378 -11.67 -18.75 8.06
CA ASP A 378 -10.89 -19.10 6.88
C ASP A 378 -10.87 -18.02 5.79
N ARG A 379 -10.56 -18.43 4.57
CA ARG A 379 -10.62 -17.66 3.34
C ARG A 379 -11.41 -18.41 2.28
N GLN A 380 -11.86 -17.68 1.27
CA GLN A 380 -12.39 -18.20 0.03
C GLN A 380 -11.54 -17.74 -1.16
N ASP A 381 -11.56 -18.51 -2.23
CA ASP A 381 -10.99 -18.09 -3.49
C ASP A 381 -11.91 -17.10 -4.20
N PHE A 382 -11.30 -16.16 -4.91
CA PHE A 382 -12.02 -15.14 -5.65
C PHE A 382 -12.08 -15.55 -7.14
N SER A 383 -13.25 -16.03 -7.56
CA SER A 383 -13.56 -16.35 -8.97
C SER A 383 -14.73 -15.52 -9.50
N ASP A 384 -15.84 -15.43 -8.75
CA ASP A 384 -17.03 -14.64 -9.09
C ASP A 384 -17.50 -13.86 -7.85
N PRO A 385 -17.60 -12.52 -7.90
CA PRO A 385 -18.15 -11.71 -6.82
C PRO A 385 -19.51 -12.17 -6.30
N ALA A 386 -20.38 -12.69 -7.17
CA ALA A 386 -21.75 -13.07 -6.82
C ALA A 386 -21.83 -14.35 -5.96
N GLU A 387 -20.76 -15.15 -5.95
CA GLU A 387 -20.67 -16.41 -5.20
C GLU A 387 -19.92 -16.25 -3.87
N LEU A 388 -19.43 -15.05 -3.55
CA LEU A 388 -18.66 -14.81 -2.34
C LEU A 388 -19.54 -14.96 -1.09
N THR A 389 -19.06 -15.77 -0.15
CA THR A 389 -19.63 -15.89 1.18
C THR A 389 -19.46 -14.56 1.92
N PHE A 390 -20.57 -13.97 2.33
CA PHE A 390 -20.59 -12.72 3.08
C PHE A 390 -19.75 -12.83 4.36
N GLY A 391 -18.83 -11.88 4.56
CA GLY A 391 -18.01 -11.86 5.77
C GLY A 391 -16.88 -12.89 5.84
N GLN A 392 -16.51 -13.53 4.71
CA GLN A 392 -15.34 -14.42 4.61
C GLN A 392 -14.23 -13.81 3.74
N SER A 393 -12.98 -13.89 4.17
CA SER A 393 -11.83 -13.22 3.53
C SER A 393 -11.53 -13.77 2.12
N ILE A 394 -11.22 -12.89 1.16
CA ILE A 394 -10.70 -13.28 -0.18
C ILE A 394 -9.16 -13.22 -0.29
N THR A 395 -8.47 -12.95 0.82
CA THR A 395 -7.00 -12.85 0.87
C THR A 395 -6.40 -13.91 1.78
N ASP A 396 -5.88 -13.55 2.96
CA ASP A 396 -5.40 -14.53 3.93
C ASP A 396 -6.56 -15.01 4.81
N ALA A 397 -6.45 -16.26 5.28
CA ALA A 397 -7.43 -16.90 6.16
C ALA A 397 -7.55 -16.15 7.49
N CYS A 398 -8.79 -15.89 7.91
CA CYS A 398 -9.10 -15.15 9.14
C CYS A 398 -9.72 -16.07 10.19
N MET A 399 -9.60 -15.69 11.47
CA MET A 399 -10.48 -16.23 12.51
C MET A 399 -11.89 -15.66 12.31
N GLY A 400 -12.90 -16.49 12.49
CA GLY A 400 -14.30 -16.07 12.56
C GLY A 400 -14.61 -15.40 13.89
N TRP A 401 -15.83 -14.87 14.00
CA TRP A 401 -16.25 -14.13 15.19
C TRP A 401 -16.20 -14.99 16.47
N GLU A 402 -16.59 -16.27 16.36
CA GLU A 402 -16.63 -17.21 17.49
C GLU A 402 -15.26 -17.53 18.09
N MET A 403 -14.17 -17.41 17.31
CA MET A 403 -12.81 -17.48 17.84
C MET A 403 -12.31 -16.13 18.34
N THR A 404 -12.75 -15.04 17.69
CA THR A 404 -12.25 -13.69 17.95
C THR A 404 -12.62 -13.20 19.34
N ALA A 405 -13.91 -13.25 19.72
CA ALA A 405 -14.34 -12.71 21.00
C ALA A 405 -13.67 -13.40 22.21
N PRO A 406 -13.57 -14.75 22.29
CA PRO A 406 -12.83 -15.42 23.36
C PRO A 406 -11.37 -15.01 23.44
N VAL A 407 -10.67 -14.85 22.31
CA VAL A 407 -9.27 -14.40 22.28
C VAL A 407 -9.12 -12.99 22.88
N LEU A 408 -10.05 -12.08 22.59
CA LEU A 408 -10.04 -10.73 23.18
C LEU A 408 -10.26 -10.76 24.69
N HIS A 409 -11.21 -11.57 25.19
CA HIS A 409 -11.39 -11.73 26.64
C HIS A 409 -10.17 -12.36 27.33
N GLU A 410 -9.49 -13.32 26.68
CA GLU A 410 -8.28 -13.95 27.19
C GLU A 410 -7.13 -12.93 27.33
N LEU A 411 -6.92 -12.08 26.32
CA LEU A 411 -5.93 -11.01 26.36
C LEU A 411 -6.25 -9.97 27.46
N ALA A 412 -7.52 -9.59 27.62
CA ALA A 412 -7.95 -8.70 28.69
C ALA A 412 -7.71 -9.32 30.08
N ALA A 413 -7.98 -10.61 30.24
CA ALA A 413 -7.71 -11.34 31.46
C ALA A 413 -6.21 -11.36 31.81
N ALA A 414 -5.34 -11.52 30.81
CA ALA A 414 -3.89 -11.45 31.01
C ALA A 414 -3.42 -10.07 31.50
N VAL A 415 -3.98 -8.98 30.97
CA VAL A 415 -3.70 -7.62 31.46
C VAL A 415 -4.13 -7.45 32.92
N ARG A 416 -5.33 -7.93 33.29
CA ARG A 416 -5.78 -7.91 34.69
C ARG A 416 -4.88 -8.72 35.61
N ALA A 417 -4.46 -9.92 35.16
CA ALA A 417 -3.56 -10.77 35.92
C ALA A 417 -2.19 -10.11 36.13
N ARG A 418 -1.64 -9.47 35.08
CA ARG A 418 -0.40 -8.69 35.17
C ARG A 418 -0.50 -7.58 36.23
N ARG A 419 -1.60 -6.81 36.24
CA ARG A 419 -1.85 -5.74 37.24
C ARG A 419 -1.86 -6.30 38.66
N ALA A 420 -2.46 -7.47 38.87
CA ALA A 420 -2.48 -8.13 40.17
C ALA A 420 -1.07 -8.57 40.62
N THR A 421 -0.27 -9.14 39.72
CA THR A 421 1.11 -9.57 39.99
C THR A 421 2.02 -8.38 40.33
N VAL A 422 2.00 -7.32 39.51
CA VAL A 422 2.82 -6.11 39.74
C VAL A 422 2.40 -5.40 41.03
N GLY A 423 1.09 -5.27 41.25
CA GLY A 423 0.55 -4.66 42.47
C GLY A 423 0.86 -5.45 43.76
N HIS A 424 1.10 -6.76 43.66
CA HIS A 424 1.57 -7.58 44.79
C HIS A 424 3.06 -7.35 45.07
N LEU A 425 3.90 -7.32 44.03
CA LEU A 425 5.34 -7.09 44.16
C LEU A 425 5.66 -5.70 44.74
N SER A 426 4.97 -4.64 44.30
CA SER A 426 5.15 -3.29 44.85
C SER A 426 4.77 -3.20 46.33
N ARG A 427 3.71 -3.92 46.76
CA ARG A 427 3.29 -3.98 48.17
C ARG A 427 4.27 -4.80 49.03
N SER A 428 4.79 -5.91 48.51
CA SER A 428 5.79 -6.72 49.19
C SER A 428 7.11 -5.95 49.37
N ALA A 429 7.58 -5.22 48.34
CA ALA A 429 8.80 -4.41 48.41
C ALA A 429 8.66 -3.25 49.40
N ALA A 430 7.49 -2.60 49.46
CA ALA A 430 7.20 -1.56 50.44
C ALA A 430 7.15 -2.10 51.89
N ALA A 431 6.67 -3.33 52.07
CA ALA A 431 6.64 -3.99 53.39
C ALA A 431 8.02 -4.46 53.88
N SER A 432 8.92 -4.85 52.96
CA SER A 432 10.28 -5.30 53.31
C SER A 432 11.32 -4.17 53.47
N GLY A 433 11.03 -2.96 52.98
CA GLY A 433 11.93 -1.80 53.05
C GLY A 433 11.69 -0.85 54.22
N GLY A 434 10.71 -1.15 55.10
CA GLY A 434 10.36 -0.35 56.28
C GLY A 434 10.83 -0.91 57.62
N GLY A 435 11.84 -1.79 57.61
CA GLY A 435 12.43 -2.43 58.79
C GLY A 435 13.75 -1.83 59.21
#